data_AF-A0ABD4T6S6-F1
#
_entry.id   AF-A0ABD4T6S6-F1
#
_cell.length_a   1.000
_cell.length_b   1.000
_cell.length_c   1.000
_cell.angle_alpha   90.00
_cell.angle_beta   90.00
_cell.angle_gamma   90.00
#
_symmetry.space_group_name_H-M   'P 1'
#
loop_
_entity.id
_entity.type
_entity.pdbx_description
1 polymer ?
#
loop_
_entity_poly.entity_id
_entity_poly.type
_entity_poly.pdbx_seq_one_letter_code
_entity_poly.pdbx_strand_id
1 'polypeptide(L)'
;MDFHQDQIIRGYLHNLVQELELKLHYPRNDWRRREELLEQVADAKDRLAAFEARSARSQQVRQRWSPTVPEASEPTLFAPSDASNNVRAIPRKLSFHYR
;
A
#
# COMPACT_ATOMS: atom_id res chain seq x y z
N MET A 1 -3.86 7.95 -7.65
CA MET A 1 -2.42 7.70 -7.89
C MET A 1 -2.20 6.20 -7.83
N ASP A 2 -1.85 5.59 -8.95
CA ASP A 2 -1.67 4.13 -9.10
C ASP A 2 -0.50 3.63 -8.21
N PHE A 3 -0.66 2.46 -7.56
CA PHE A 3 0.41 1.89 -6.71
C PHE A 3 1.68 1.59 -7.53
N HIS A 4 1.53 1.19 -8.78
CA HIS A 4 2.64 0.92 -9.69
C HIS A 4 3.42 2.20 -10.03
N GLN A 5 2.69 3.30 -10.24
CA GLN A 5 3.29 4.61 -10.51
C GLN A 5 4.11 5.10 -9.30
N ASP A 6 3.65 4.84 -8.08
CA ASP A 6 4.41 5.20 -6.88
C ASP A 6 5.75 4.44 -6.77
N GLN A 7 5.76 3.16 -7.16
CA GLN A 7 6.99 2.34 -7.18
C GLN A 7 7.99 2.82 -8.24
N ILE A 8 7.50 3.21 -9.43
CA ILE A 8 8.34 3.76 -10.50
C ILE A 8 8.99 5.07 -10.05
N ILE A 9 8.20 5.99 -9.48
CA ILE A 9 8.70 7.30 -9.04
C ILE A 9 9.71 7.14 -7.89
N ARG A 10 9.42 6.25 -6.93
CA ARG A 10 10.36 5.93 -5.85
C ARG A 10 11.69 5.42 -6.39
N GLY A 11 11.65 4.46 -7.33
CA GLY A 11 12.85 3.90 -7.94
C GLY A 11 13.67 4.95 -8.70
N TYR A 12 13.01 5.83 -9.45
CA TYR A 12 13.66 6.94 -10.15
C TYR A 12 14.37 7.90 -9.19
N LEU A 13 13.69 8.33 -8.12
CA LEU A 13 14.26 9.27 -7.15
C LEU A 13 15.46 8.66 -6.40
N HIS A 14 15.37 7.39 -6.02
CA HIS A 14 16.50 6.68 -5.42
C HIS A 14 17.72 6.62 -6.35
N ASN A 15 17.51 6.28 -7.63
CA ASN A 15 18.59 6.23 -8.60
C ASN A 15 19.22 7.62 -8.81
N LEU A 16 18.39 8.68 -8.87
CA LEU A 16 18.87 10.05 -8.98
C LEU A 16 19.77 10.46 -7.81
N VAL A 17 19.38 10.14 -6.57
CA VAL A 17 20.23 10.41 -5.38
C VAL A 17 21.55 9.65 -5.50
N GLN A 18 21.49 8.36 -5.87
CA GLN A 18 22.68 7.51 -5.98
C GLN A 18 23.65 8.00 -7.06
N GLU A 19 23.14 8.43 -8.22
CA GLU A 19 23.97 9.02 -9.28
C GLU A 19 24.65 10.31 -8.85
N LEU A 20 23.96 11.17 -8.10
CA LEU A 20 24.52 12.43 -7.59
C LEU A 20 25.58 12.18 -6.52
N GLU A 21 25.35 11.23 -5.61
CA GLU A 21 26.33 10.80 -4.61
C GLU A 21 27.57 10.19 -5.26
N LEU A 22 27.39 9.33 -6.28
CA LEU A 22 28.49 8.81 -7.08
C LEU A 22 29.29 9.94 -7.73
N LYS A 23 28.60 10.92 -8.34
CA LYS A 23 29.24 12.11 -8.93
C LYS A 23 30.07 12.87 -7.91
N LEU A 24 29.62 12.98 -6.66
CA LEU A 24 30.36 13.66 -5.58
C LEU A 24 31.71 12.99 -5.27
N HIS A 25 31.80 11.67 -5.39
CA HIS A 25 33.00 10.89 -5.11
C HIS A 25 34.06 10.95 -6.21
N TYR A 26 33.80 11.59 -7.36
CA TYR A 26 34.80 11.70 -8.41
C TYR A 26 35.92 12.67 -8.01
N PRO A 27 37.19 12.26 -8.14
CA PRO A 27 38.34 13.05 -7.71
C PRO A 27 38.58 14.31 -8.58
N ARG A 28 37.83 14.47 -9.68
CA ARG A 28 37.97 15.59 -10.63
C ARG A 28 37.01 16.76 -10.37
N ASN A 29 36.17 16.70 -9.35
CA ASN A 29 35.30 17.84 -9.04
C ASN A 29 36.12 18.94 -8.36
N ASP A 30 36.11 20.11 -8.97
CA ASP A 30 36.51 21.36 -8.33
C ASP A 30 35.53 21.73 -7.19
N TRP A 31 35.99 22.55 -6.25
CA TRP A 31 35.25 22.85 -5.01
C TRP A 31 33.85 23.39 -5.27
N ARG A 32 33.68 24.27 -6.28
CA ARG A 32 32.40 24.86 -6.66
C ARG A 32 31.45 23.80 -7.20
N ARG A 33 31.93 22.93 -8.09
CA ARG A 33 31.14 21.80 -8.60
C ARG A 33 30.75 20.80 -7.52
N ARG A 34 31.59 20.64 -6.49
CA ARG A 34 31.27 19.80 -5.34
C ARG A 34 30.17 20.41 -4.47
N GLU A 35 30.16 21.73 -4.25
CA GLU A 35 29.05 22.42 -3.56
C GLU A 35 27.74 22.31 -4.34
N GLU A 36 27.76 22.53 -5.66
CA GLU A 36 26.58 22.36 -6.52
C GLU A 36 26.02 20.93 -6.45
N LEU A 37 26.90 19.92 -6.45
CA LEU A 37 26.49 18.52 -6.32
C LEU A 37 25.90 18.21 -4.94
N LEU A 38 26.46 18.79 -3.85
CA LEU A 38 25.88 18.63 -2.52
C LEU A 38 24.48 19.24 -2.43
N GLU A 39 24.28 20.42 -3.00
CA GLU A 39 22.97 21.07 -3.08
C GLU A 39 21.97 20.23 -3.89
N GLN A 40 22.40 19.68 -5.02
CA GLN A 40 21.58 18.77 -5.83
C GLN A 40 21.23 17.48 -5.08
N VAL A 41 22.17 16.90 -4.32
CA VAL A 41 21.90 15.73 -3.47
C VAL A 41 20.88 16.08 -2.39
N ALA A 42 21.01 17.24 -1.75
CA ALA A 42 20.09 17.69 -0.72
C ALA A 42 18.67 17.88 -1.28
N ASP A 43 18.52 18.60 -2.40
CA ASP A 43 17.22 18.79 -3.07
C ASP A 43 16.61 17.46 -3.53
N ALA A 44 17.41 16.53 -4.08
CA ALA A 44 16.92 15.23 -4.49
C ALA A 44 16.44 14.38 -3.29
N LYS A 45 17.12 14.46 -2.13
CA LYS A 45 16.70 13.81 -0.88
C LYS A 45 15.41 14.42 -0.33
N ASP A 46 15.28 15.73 -0.37
CA ASP A 46 14.06 16.42 0.08
C ASP A 46 12.86 16.05 -0.80
N ARG A 47 13.05 15.96 -2.12
CA ARG A 47 12.01 15.49 -3.05
C ARG A 47 11.61 14.04 -2.78
N LEU A 48 12.56 13.17 -2.45
CA LEU A 48 12.29 11.79 -2.07
C LEU A 48 11.47 11.74 -0.77
N ALA A 49 11.88 12.46 0.27
CA ALA A 49 11.16 12.51 1.54
C ALA A 49 9.73 13.07 1.39
N ALA A 50 9.57 14.16 0.61
CA ALA A 50 8.26 14.73 0.32
C ALA A 50 7.35 13.76 -0.45
N PHE A 51 7.93 13.01 -1.40
CA PHE A 51 7.23 11.98 -2.14
C PHE A 51 6.79 10.81 -1.23
N GLU A 52 7.68 10.31 -0.37
CA GLU A 52 7.36 9.24 0.58
C GLU A 52 6.25 9.65 1.55
N ALA A 53 6.30 10.87 2.10
CA ALA A 53 5.26 11.41 2.96
C ALA A 53 3.90 11.56 2.25
N ARG A 54 3.90 11.81 0.93
CA ARG A 54 2.69 11.87 0.11
C ARG A 54 2.16 10.49 -0.24
N SER A 55 3.04 9.55 -0.58
CA SER A 55 2.67 8.17 -0.87
C SER A 55 2.09 7.48 0.37
N ALA A 56 2.70 7.69 1.55
CA ALA A 56 2.18 7.19 2.83
C ALA A 56 0.77 7.70 3.12
N ARG A 57 0.51 9.00 2.94
CA ARG A 57 -0.84 9.58 3.08
C ARG A 57 -1.83 8.98 2.08
N SER A 58 -1.41 8.76 0.84
CA SER A 58 -2.25 8.16 -0.20
C SER A 58 -2.59 6.70 0.12
N GLN A 59 -1.64 5.93 0.67
CA GLN A 59 -1.86 4.58 1.16
C GLN A 59 -2.81 4.54 2.37
N GLN A 60 -2.64 5.46 3.32
CA GLN A 60 -3.52 5.56 4.49
C GLN A 60 -4.97 5.89 4.10
N VAL A 61 -5.17 6.79 3.13
CA VAL A 61 -6.51 7.05 2.57
C VAL A 61 -7.06 5.79 1.90
N ARG A 62 -6.28 5.06 1.11
CA ARG A 62 -6.74 3.80 0.51
C ARG A 62 -7.14 2.75 1.55
N GLN A 63 -6.37 2.58 2.62
CA GLN A 63 -6.69 1.65 3.70
C GLN A 63 -7.95 2.08 4.46
N ARG A 64 -8.12 3.39 4.68
CA ARG A 64 -9.29 3.93 5.39
C ARG A 64 -10.60 3.82 4.60
N TRP A 65 -10.53 3.85 3.28
CA TRP A 65 -11.69 3.73 2.38
C TRP A 65 -11.84 2.35 1.76
N SER A 66 -10.90 1.45 2.02
CA SER A 66 -11.16 0.01 1.85
C SER A 66 -12.18 -0.36 2.92
N PRO A 67 -13.33 -0.95 2.58
CA PRO A 67 -14.15 -1.56 3.61
C PRO A 67 -13.23 -2.58 4.27
N THR A 68 -12.91 -2.37 5.54
CA THR A 68 -12.64 -3.49 6.43
C THR A 68 -13.90 -4.33 6.32
N VAL A 69 -13.92 -5.28 5.38
CA VAL A 69 -14.88 -6.36 5.42
C VAL A 69 -14.48 -7.04 6.71
N PRO A 70 -15.25 -6.93 7.81
CA PRO A 70 -15.03 -7.83 8.91
C PRO A 70 -15.11 -9.20 8.26
N GLU A 71 -14.06 -9.98 8.42
CA GLU A 71 -13.98 -11.36 7.99
C GLU A 71 -15.30 -12.04 8.38
N ALA A 72 -16.21 -12.13 7.41
CA ALA A 72 -17.53 -12.69 7.61
C ALA A 72 -17.37 -14.20 7.46
N SER A 73 -16.70 -14.78 8.44
CA SER A 73 -16.55 -16.21 8.66
C SER A 73 -16.89 -16.41 10.12
N GLU A 74 -18.05 -16.87 10.58
CA GLU A 74 -19.31 -17.34 10.02
C GLU A 74 -20.36 -16.98 11.11
N PRO A 75 -21.68 -16.93 10.84
CA PRO A 75 -22.63 -16.97 11.93
C PRO A 75 -22.57 -18.35 12.57
N THR A 76 -21.75 -18.53 13.62
CA THR A 76 -21.91 -19.66 14.55
C THR A 76 -23.21 -19.42 15.29
N LEU A 77 -24.29 -19.82 14.62
CA LEU A 77 -25.57 -20.17 15.22
C LEU A 77 -25.27 -20.98 16.48
N PHE A 78 -25.86 -20.58 17.59
CA PHE A 78 -25.93 -21.38 18.80
C PHE A 78 -26.19 -22.86 18.46
N ALA A 79 -25.19 -23.70 18.67
CA ALA A 79 -25.35 -25.13 18.78
C ALA A 79 -24.85 -25.55 20.16
N PRO A 80 -25.73 -25.69 21.17
CA PRO A 80 -25.49 -26.69 22.21
C PRO A 80 -25.69 -28.06 21.55
N SER A 81 -24.61 -28.62 21.00
CA SER A 81 -24.61 -30.03 20.59
C SER A 81 -24.41 -30.89 21.83
N ASP A 82 -25.50 -31.08 22.58
CA ASP A 82 -25.71 -32.36 23.25
C ASP A 82 -26.84 -33.08 22.52
N ALA A 83 -26.51 -34.28 22.07
CA ALA A 83 -27.32 -35.06 21.17
C ALA A 83 -28.50 -35.68 21.92
N SER A 84 -29.73 -35.43 21.47
CA SER A 84 -30.74 -36.49 21.50
C SER A 84 -31.88 -36.23 20.52
N ASN A 85 -31.89 -37.05 19.47
CA ASN A 85 -33.06 -37.61 18.82
C ASN A 85 -34.33 -36.74 18.69
N ASN A 86 -34.58 -36.21 17.49
CA ASN A 86 -35.88 -36.41 16.86
C ASN A 86 -35.82 -36.16 15.36
N VAL A 87 -35.83 -37.26 14.62
CA VAL A 87 -36.02 -37.30 13.16
C VAL A 87 -37.43 -36.81 12.86
N ARG A 88 -37.58 -35.63 12.25
CA ARG A 88 -38.73 -35.33 11.38
C ARG A 88 -38.34 -34.34 10.29
N ALA A 89 -38.26 -34.90 9.09
CA ALA A 89 -37.99 -34.21 7.85
C ALA A 89 -39.04 -33.13 7.55
N ILE A 90 -38.62 -31.97 7.04
CA ILE A 90 -39.45 -31.13 6.18
C ILE A 90 -38.57 -30.53 5.06
N PRO A 91 -38.95 -30.67 3.77
CA PRO A 91 -38.04 -30.48 2.65
C PRO A 91 -38.14 -29.09 1.97
N ARG A 92 -36.98 -28.71 1.42
CA ARG A 92 -36.65 -27.90 0.22
C ARG A 92 -37.71 -27.01 -0.50
N LYS A 93 -37.17 -25.83 -0.89
CA LYS A 93 -37.49 -24.90 -2.01
C LYS A 93 -38.48 -23.77 -1.72
N LEU A 94 -37.97 -22.54 -1.83
CA LEU A 94 -38.76 -21.39 -2.25
C LEU A 94 -38.05 -20.71 -3.43
N SER A 95 -38.56 -20.97 -4.63
CA SER A 95 -38.24 -20.22 -5.84
C SER A 95 -39.13 -18.97 -5.86
N PHE A 96 -38.55 -17.78 -5.97
CA PHE A 96 -39.30 -16.55 -6.22
C PHE A 96 -39.51 -16.38 -7.72
N HIS A 97 -40.76 -16.41 -8.18
CA HIS A 97 -41.15 -15.92 -9.49
C HIS A 97 -42.00 -14.65 -9.34
N TYR A 98 -41.56 -13.62 -10.06
CA TYR A 98 -42.14 -12.29 -10.18
C TYR A 98 -43.40 -12.33 -11.07
N ARG A 99 -44.44 -11.56 -10.72
CA ARG A 99 -45.31 -10.82 -11.66
C ARG A 99 -45.97 -9.66 -10.94
#